data_AF-A0A257RT47-F1
#
_entry.id   AF-A0A257RT47-F1
#
_cell.length_a   1.000
_cell.length_b   1.000
_cell.length_c   1.000
_cell.angle_alpha   90.00
_cell.angle_beta   90.00
_cell.angle_gamma   90.00
#
_symmetry.space_group_name_H-M   'P 1'
#
loop_
_entity.id
_entity.type
_entity.pdbx_description
1 polymer ?
#
loop_
_entity_poly.entity_id
_entity_poly.type
_entity_poly.pdbx_seq_one_letter_code
_entity_poly.pdbx_strand_id
1 'polypeptide(L)'
;AAGRADPVARFHLGNGARLERINWLGNPSPRGISESFGVMVNYLYDPDAIEARHEAYLRDGTVARATAVDQLLAPPSQSWLARRTRSLIAAEG
;
A
#
# COMPACT_ATOMS: atom_id res chain seq x y z
N ALA A 1 16.30 -1.64 -13.59
CA ALA A 1 15.02 -1.71 -12.85
C ALA A 1 15.34 -2.25 -11.46
N ALA A 2 15.17 -1.45 -10.40
CA ALA A 2 15.38 -1.93 -9.04
C ALA A 2 14.44 -3.12 -8.80
N GLY A 3 15.01 -4.30 -8.62
CA GLY A 3 14.23 -5.53 -8.42
C GLY A 3 13.27 -5.31 -7.27
N ARG A 4 11.98 -5.58 -7.50
CA ARG A 4 10.92 -5.47 -6.49
C ARG A 4 11.41 -6.16 -5.20
N ALA A 5 11.65 -5.37 -4.15
CA ALA A 5 12.54 -5.75 -3.07
C ALA A 5 11.98 -6.86 -2.17
N ASP A 6 10.67 -6.95 -2.03
CA ASP A 6 10.01 -7.89 -1.13
C ASP A 6 9.75 -9.25 -1.81
N PRO A 7 10.39 -10.35 -1.37
CA PRO A 7 10.19 -11.67 -1.97
C PRO A 7 8.77 -12.21 -1.74
N VAL A 8 8.10 -11.83 -0.64
CA VAL A 8 6.74 -12.26 -0.33
C VAL A 8 5.74 -11.61 -1.29
N ALA A 9 5.87 -10.31 -1.55
CA ALA A 9 5.09 -9.60 -2.56
C ALA A 9 5.31 -10.20 -3.95
N ARG A 10 6.57 -10.49 -4.31
CA ARG A 10 6.86 -11.12 -5.60
C ARG A 10 6.14 -12.45 -5.76
N PHE A 11 6.10 -13.28 -4.71
CA PHE A 11 5.38 -14.55 -4.72
C PHE A 11 3.88 -14.36 -4.89
N HIS A 12 3.24 -13.52 -4.06
CA HIS A 12 1.79 -13.37 -4.11
C HIS A 12 1.29 -12.68 -5.38
N LEU A 13 1.93 -11.56 -5.77
CA LEU A 13 1.59 -10.84 -7.00
C LEU A 13 1.90 -11.69 -8.24
N GLY A 14 3.03 -12.41 -8.20
CA GLY A 14 3.39 -13.39 -9.22
C GLY A 14 2.41 -14.55 -9.31
N ASN A 15 1.58 -14.80 -8.30
CA ASN A 15 0.52 -15.81 -8.34
C ASN A 15 -0.87 -15.18 -8.62
N GLY A 16 -0.93 -13.94 -9.09
CA GLY A 16 -2.18 -13.27 -9.47
C GLY A 16 -2.95 -12.63 -8.31
N ALA A 17 -2.36 -12.51 -7.13
CA ALA A 17 -3.01 -11.82 -6.03
C ALA A 17 -3.05 -10.30 -6.23
N ARG A 18 -4.03 -9.65 -5.59
CA ARG A 18 -4.06 -8.20 -5.38
C ARG A 18 -3.53 -7.86 -4.00
N LEU A 19 -2.72 -6.81 -3.87
CA LEU A 19 -2.40 -6.23 -2.56
C LEU A 19 -3.65 -5.52 -2.02
N GLU A 20 -4.28 -6.14 -1.03
CA GLU A 20 -5.61 -5.78 -0.56
C GLU A 20 -5.58 -4.71 0.53
N ARG A 21 -4.74 -4.92 1.54
CA ARG A 21 -4.73 -4.07 2.73
C ARG A 21 -3.34 -4.03 3.35
N ILE A 22 -2.98 -2.86 3.87
CA ILE A 22 -1.82 -2.66 4.74
C ILE A 22 -2.32 -2.62 6.18
N ASN A 23 -1.73 -3.45 7.04
CA ASN A 23 -2.08 -3.58 8.44
C ASN A 23 -0.95 -2.98 9.29
N TRP A 24 -1.17 -1.77 9.81
CA TRP A 24 -0.30 -1.17 10.81
C TRP A 24 -0.33 -2.00 12.11
N LEU A 25 0.84 -2.29 12.69
CA LEU A 25 1.00 -3.17 13.86
C LEU A 25 0.30 -4.53 13.71
N GLY A 26 0.25 -5.06 12.49
CA GLY A 26 -0.28 -6.41 12.24
C GLY A 26 0.59 -7.52 12.83
N ASN A 27 1.87 -7.26 13.10
CA ASN A 27 2.74 -8.16 13.86
C ASN A 27 3.59 -7.38 14.89
N PRO A 28 3.10 -7.21 16.12
CA PRO A 28 3.80 -6.46 17.16
C PRO A 28 4.91 -7.26 17.88
N SER A 29 5.19 -8.50 17.45
CA SER A 29 6.29 -9.28 18.06
C SER A 29 7.65 -8.61 17.81
N PRO A 30 8.67 -8.83 18.66
CA PRO A 30 10.01 -8.27 18.44
C PRO A 30 10.56 -8.57 17.03
N ARG A 31 10.29 -9.76 16.50
CA ARG A 31 10.63 -10.16 15.13
C ARG A 31 9.86 -9.34 14.09
N GLY A 32 8.54 -9.21 14.22
CA GLY A 32 7.73 -8.42 13.29
C GLY A 32 8.15 -6.96 13.25
N ILE A 33 8.50 -6.39 14.41
CA ILE A 33 9.07 -5.05 14.50
C ILE A 33 10.43 -4.98 13.79
N SER A 34 11.32 -5.96 13.96
CA SER A 34 12.63 -5.94 13.30
C SER A 34 12.57 -6.17 11.78
N GLU A 35 11.62 -6.99 11.31
CA GLU A 35 11.50 -7.34 9.89
C GLU A 35 10.79 -6.25 9.08
N SER A 36 9.76 -5.60 9.63
CA SER A 36 8.89 -4.68 8.87
C SER A 36 8.26 -3.56 9.69
N PHE A 37 8.82 -3.21 10.86
CA PHE A 37 8.22 -2.24 11.80
C PHE A 37 6.79 -2.65 12.24
N GLY A 38 6.51 -3.96 12.22
CA GLY A 38 5.22 -4.54 12.57
C GLY A 38 4.16 -4.41 11.48
N VAL A 39 4.50 -3.90 10.30
CA VAL A 39 3.59 -3.83 9.16
C VAL A 39 3.38 -5.24 8.59
N MET A 40 2.11 -5.59 8.43
CA MET A 40 1.67 -6.78 7.71
C MET A 40 0.80 -6.38 6.52
N VAL A 41 0.60 -7.28 5.57
CA VAL A 41 -0.29 -7.04 4.43
C VAL A 41 -1.25 -8.21 4.23
N ASN A 42 -2.41 -7.94 3.64
CA ASN A 42 -3.28 -8.98 3.10
C ASN A 42 -3.19 -9.00 1.58
N TYR A 43 -3.07 -10.19 1.02
CA TYR A 43 -3.21 -10.44 -0.41
C TYR A 43 -4.55 -11.10 -0.68
N LEU A 44 -5.32 -10.58 -1.63
CA LEU A 44 -6.60 -11.15 -2.04
C LEU A 44 -6.41 -11.95 -3.33
N TYR A 45 -6.81 -13.21 -3.29
CA TYR A 45 -6.97 -14.07 -4.45
C TYR A 45 -8.43 -14.04 -4.89
N ASP A 46 -8.62 -13.59 -6.11
CA ASP A 46 -9.92 -13.48 -6.78
C ASP A 46 -9.85 -14.42 -7.99
N PRO A 47 -10.48 -15.60 -7.94
CA PRO A 47 -10.31 -16.65 -8.95
C PRO A 47 -10.49 -16.14 -10.38
N ASP A 48 -11.45 -15.25 -10.60
CA ASP A 48 -11.79 -14.71 -11.92
C ASP A 48 -10.72 -13.74 -12.47
N ALA A 49 -9.80 -13.29 -11.61
CA ALA A 49 -8.78 -12.30 -11.96
C ALA A 49 -7.34 -12.80 -11.81
N ILE A 50 -7.12 -14.05 -11.33
CA ILE A 50 -5.79 -14.60 -11.10
C ILE A 50 -4.93 -14.55 -12.37
N GLU A 51 -5.42 -15.09 -13.48
CA GLU A 51 -4.67 -15.20 -14.73
C GLU A 51 -4.31 -13.81 -15.29
N ALA A 52 -5.29 -12.91 -15.36
CA ALA A 52 -5.08 -11.55 -15.85
C ALA A 52 -4.07 -10.76 -15.01
N ARG A 53 -4.10 -10.91 -13.67
CA ARG A 53 -3.16 -10.24 -12.76
C ARG A 53 -1.77 -10.86 -12.80
N HIS A 54 -1.68 -12.19 -12.93
CA HIS A 54 -0.43 -12.91 -13.11
C HIS A 54 0.29 -12.44 -14.38
N GLU A 55 -0.41 -12.47 -15.51
CA GLU A 55 0.10 -12.03 -16.82
C GLU A 55 0.58 -10.57 -16.77
N ALA A 56 -0.22 -9.66 -16.19
CA ALA A 56 0.16 -8.25 -16.06
C ALA A 56 1.43 -8.09 -15.19
N TYR A 57 1.51 -8.80 -14.07
CA TYR A 57 2.68 -8.73 -13.21
C TYR A 57 3.95 -9.31 -13.86
N LEU A 58 3.86 -10.42 -14.60
CA LEU A 58 5.03 -11.00 -15.28
C LEU A 58 5.48 -10.19 -16.50
N ARG A 59 4.53 -9.67 -17.29
CA ARG A 59 4.82 -8.96 -18.54
C ARG A 59 5.45 -7.59 -18.32
N ASP A 60 4.82 -6.77 -17.48
CA ASP A 60 5.19 -5.36 -17.30
C ASP A 60 5.36 -4.97 -15.82
N GLY A 61 5.07 -5.88 -14.89
CA GLY A 61 5.22 -5.62 -13.47
C GLY A 61 4.05 -4.86 -12.85
N THR A 62 2.90 -4.79 -13.51
CA THR A 62 1.71 -4.16 -12.94
C THR A 62 1.37 -4.80 -11.59
N VAL A 63 1.30 -3.97 -10.53
CA VAL A 63 0.91 -4.41 -9.19
C VAL A 63 -0.57 -4.09 -9.00
N ALA A 64 -1.40 -5.14 -9.03
CA ALA A 64 -2.81 -5.02 -8.67
C ALA A 64 -2.93 -4.62 -7.18
N ARG A 65 -3.63 -3.52 -6.91
CA ARG A 65 -3.80 -2.92 -5.58
C ARG A 65 -5.26 -2.54 -5.35
N ALA A 66 -5.73 -2.63 -4.11
CA ALA A 66 -7.03 -2.08 -3.75
C ALA A 66 -6.99 -0.55 -3.72
N THR A 67 -8.12 0.12 -3.98
CA THR A 67 -8.23 1.58 -3.96
C THR A 67 -7.71 2.20 -2.67
N ALA A 68 -7.96 1.56 -1.53
CA ALA A 68 -7.46 2.02 -0.23
C ALA A 68 -5.93 2.04 -0.15
N VAL A 69 -5.25 1.11 -0.83
CA VAL A 69 -3.79 1.08 -0.93
C VAL A 69 -3.30 2.17 -1.89
N ASP A 70 -3.99 2.40 -3.02
CA ASP A 70 -3.67 3.51 -3.93
C ASP A 70 -3.73 4.88 -3.24
N GLN A 71 -4.71 5.09 -2.35
CA GLN A 71 -4.85 6.33 -1.59
C GLN A 71 -3.65 6.63 -0.68
N LEU A 72 -2.91 5.61 -0.24
CA LEU A 72 -1.71 5.79 0.58
C LEU A 72 -0.51 6.29 -0.23
N LEU A 73 -0.53 6.18 -1.56
CA LEU A 73 0.52 6.71 -2.44
C LEU A 73 0.34 8.19 -2.76
N ALA A 74 -0.88 8.73 -2.59
CA ALA A 74 -1.12 10.14 -2.77
C ALA A 74 -0.38 10.93 -1.67
N PRO A 75 0.32 12.02 -2.00
CA PRO A 75 0.91 12.87 -0.98
C PRO A 75 -0.22 13.38 -0.06
N PRO A 76 0.01 13.47 1.26
CA PRO A 76 -0.99 13.99 2.17
C PRO A 76 -1.46 15.35 1.66
N SER A 77 -2.76 15.49 1.44
CA SER A 77 -3.30 16.72 0.87
C SER A 77 -2.84 17.92 1.70
N GLN A 78 -2.27 18.94 1.07
CA GLN A 78 -1.87 20.20 1.74
C GLN A 78 -3.08 20.97 2.30
N SER A 79 -4.30 20.43 2.15
CA SER A 79 -5.55 21.02 2.65
C SER A 79 -5.56 21.16 4.17
N TRP A 80 -4.84 20.31 4.91
CA TRP A 80 -4.73 20.45 6.37
C TRP A 80 -3.89 21.67 6.77
N LEU A 81 -2.88 22.05 5.98
CA LEU A 81 -2.11 23.28 6.18
C LEU A 81 -2.96 24.51 5.81
N ALA A 82 -3.67 24.46 4.69
CA ALA A 82 -4.48 25.59 4.18
C ALA A 82 -5.71 25.94 5.05
N ARG A 83 -6.23 24.99 5.85
CA ARG A 83 -7.30 25.25 6.83
C ARG A 83 -6.79 25.90 8.11
N ARG A 84 -5.52 25.70 8.47
CA ARG A 84 -4.94 26.20 9.73
C ARG A 84 -4.49 27.66 9.63
N THR A 85 -3.97 28.10 8.48
CA THR A 85 -3.60 29.51 8.24
C THR A 85 -4.81 30.45 8.17
N ARG A 86 -5.96 29.99 7.65
CA ARG A 86 -7.20 30.80 7.66
C ARG A 86 -7.78 31.01 9.05
N SER A 87 -7.65 30.02 9.94
CA SER A 87 -8.13 30.12 11.32
C SER A 87 -7.29 31.07 12.18
N LEU A 88 -5.99 31.24 11.87
CA LEU A 88 -5.11 32.15 12.60
C LEU A 88 -5.31 33.60 12.17
N ILE A 89 -5.52 33.87 10.88
CA ILE A 89 -5.73 35.23 10.37
C ILE A 89 -7.12 35.79 10.77
N ALA A 90 -8.13 34.93 10.90
CA ALA A 90 -9.48 35.34 11.33
C ALA A 90 -9.63 35.51 12.85
N ALA A 91 -8.65 35.08 13.66
CA ALA A 91 -8.65 35.24 15.11
C ALA A 91 -7.86 36.48 15.59
N GLU A 92 -7.19 37.17 14.67
CA GLU A 92 -6.39 38.38 14.94
C GLU A 92 -7.02 39.68 14.38
N GLY A 93 -8.31 39.64 13.99
CA GLY A 93 -9.09 40.80 13.54
C GLY A 93 -10.37 40.96 14.33
#